data_AF-E0WCN0-F1
#
_entry.id   AF-E0WCN0-F1
#
_cell.length_a   1.000
_cell.length_b   1.000
_cell.length_c   1.000
_cell.angle_alpha   90.00
_cell.angle_beta   90.00
_cell.angle_gamma   90.00
#
_symmetry.space_group_name_H-M   'P 1'
#
loop_
_entity.id
_entity.type
_entity.pdbx_description
1 polymer ?
#
loop_
_entity_poly.entity_id
_entity_poly.type
_entity_poly.pdbx_seq_one_letter_code
_entity_poly.pdbx_strand_id
1 'polypeptide(L)'
;EEKRVEWLLSELTGKRPLIPQDLPQTEEIKAVLDTFHVIAELPSDNFGAYIISMATNTSDVLAVELLQRECHVKKPLRVVPLFEKLADLQNAPAAVTRLFSKDWYLNRINGKQEVMIGYSDSGKDAGRLSAAWQLYKTQVALVQVAKQYGVKLTMFHGRGGTVGRGGGPTHLAILSQPPDTINGSLRVTVQGEVIEQSFGEEHLCFRTLQRFTAATLEHGMHPPVSPKPEWAALMDEMAVVATEEYRSVVMKEPRFVEYFRRATPELEFGRLNIGSRPAKRKPSGGIESLRAIPWIFSWTQTRFHLPVWLGFGAAFKHVIEKDVRNMKMLQEMYNEWPFFRVTIDLVEMVFAKGNPKIAALYDKLLVSEELWPFGEKLRANYEETKNLLLQVAGHKDILEGDPYLKQRLRLRDAYITTLNVLQIYTL
;
A
#
# COMPACT_ATOMS: atom_id res chain seq x y z
N GLU A 1 -14.24 -2.53 -22.30
CA GLU A 1 -12.83 -2.99 -22.36
C GLU A 1 -12.47 -3.54 -23.73
N GLU A 2 -13.16 -4.56 -24.23
CA GLU A 2 -12.77 -5.27 -25.47
C GLU A 2 -12.61 -4.37 -26.68
N LYS A 3 -13.59 -3.50 -26.94
CA LYS A 3 -13.53 -2.51 -28.02
C LYS A 3 -12.32 -1.58 -27.93
N ARG A 4 -11.87 -1.24 -26.70
CA ARG A 4 -10.66 -0.42 -26.50
C ARG A 4 -9.41 -1.22 -26.85
N VAL A 5 -9.30 -2.46 -26.37
CA VAL A 5 -8.15 -3.34 -26.66
C VAL A 5 -8.03 -3.61 -28.16
N GLU A 6 -9.14 -3.92 -28.82
CA GLU A 6 -9.18 -4.16 -30.27
C GLU A 6 -8.70 -2.93 -31.05
N TRP A 7 -9.27 -1.76 -30.73
CA TRP A 7 -8.87 -0.51 -31.39
C TRP A 7 -7.39 -0.15 -31.12
N LEU A 8 -6.94 -0.24 -29.87
CA LEU A 8 -5.54 0.04 -29.50
C LEU A 8 -4.57 -0.88 -30.22
N LEU A 9 -4.88 -2.18 -30.34
CA LEU A 9 -4.04 -3.13 -31.07
C LEU A 9 -4.04 -2.87 -32.59
N SER A 10 -5.19 -2.48 -33.16
CA SER A 10 -5.27 -2.04 -34.56
C SER A 10 -4.34 -0.86 -34.82
N GLU A 11 -4.37 0.17 -33.97
CA GLU A 11 -3.48 1.33 -34.12
C GLU A 11 -2.01 0.96 -33.87
N LEU A 12 -1.71 0.15 -32.84
CA LEU A 12 -0.35 -0.27 -32.47
C LEU A 12 0.34 -1.14 -33.53
N THR A 13 -0.44 -1.91 -34.30
CA THR A 13 0.05 -2.70 -35.43
C THR A 13 0.08 -1.91 -36.73
N GLY A 14 -0.81 -0.92 -36.88
CA GLY A 14 -0.81 0.04 -37.96
C GLY A 14 0.45 0.93 -37.97
N LYS A 15 0.79 1.43 -39.17
CA LYS A 15 1.91 2.37 -39.39
C LYS A 15 1.47 3.81 -39.60
N ARG A 16 0.15 4.06 -39.60
CA ARG A 16 -0.43 5.38 -39.81
C ARG A 16 -0.24 6.20 -38.52
N PRO A 17 0.32 7.42 -38.58
CA PRO A 17 0.32 8.33 -37.44
C PRO A 17 -1.12 8.70 -37.03
N LEU A 18 -1.35 8.78 -35.72
CA LEU A 18 -2.68 8.95 -35.13
C LEU A 18 -2.96 10.39 -34.69
N ILE A 19 -2.02 11.03 -33.99
CA ILE A 19 -2.23 12.35 -33.37
C ILE A 19 -2.04 13.47 -34.42
N PRO A 20 -3.10 14.21 -34.79
CA PRO A 20 -2.97 15.36 -35.69
C PRO A 20 -2.21 16.52 -35.03
N GLN A 21 -1.51 17.32 -35.83
CA GLN A 21 -0.80 18.50 -35.32
C GLN A 21 -1.74 19.57 -34.76
N ASP A 22 -2.99 19.62 -35.24
CA ASP A 22 -4.03 20.57 -34.90
C ASP A 22 -5.07 20.02 -33.91
N LEU A 23 -4.77 18.91 -33.23
CA LEU A 23 -5.64 18.34 -32.20
C LEU A 23 -5.97 19.40 -31.14
N PRO A 24 -7.25 19.73 -30.88
CA PRO A 24 -7.61 20.61 -29.78
C PRO A 24 -7.23 20.00 -28.43
N GLN A 25 -6.46 20.72 -27.61
CA GLN A 25 -5.96 20.22 -26.32
C GLN A 25 -6.49 21.08 -25.17
N THR A 26 -7.05 20.43 -24.15
CA THR A 26 -7.21 21.04 -22.82
C THR A 26 -5.85 21.11 -22.12
N GLU A 27 -5.75 21.87 -21.03
CA GLU A 27 -4.52 21.93 -20.22
C GLU A 27 -4.07 20.53 -19.75
N GLU A 28 -5.01 19.67 -19.36
CA GLU A 28 -4.71 18.30 -18.92
C GLU A 28 -4.19 17.43 -20.06
N ILE A 29 -4.80 17.50 -21.25
CA ILE A 29 -4.33 16.76 -22.44
C ILE A 29 -2.94 17.24 -22.84
N LYS A 30 -2.75 18.56 -22.89
CA LYS A 30 -1.46 19.17 -23.24
C LYS A 30 -0.37 18.72 -22.27
N ALA A 31 -0.63 18.73 -20.95
CA ALA A 31 0.33 18.29 -19.96
C ALA A 31 0.77 16.82 -20.16
N VAL A 32 -0.16 15.93 -20.54
CA VAL A 32 0.17 14.52 -20.84
C VAL A 32 1.05 14.42 -22.09
N LEU A 33 0.68 15.08 -23.18
CA LEU A 33 1.45 15.03 -24.44
C LEU A 33 2.83 15.68 -24.29
N ASP A 34 2.91 16.85 -23.64
CA ASP A 34 4.18 17.53 -23.36
C ASP A 34 5.10 16.66 -22.49
N THR A 35 4.55 15.88 -21.55
CA THR A 35 5.35 14.91 -20.78
C THR A 35 6.02 13.87 -21.69
N PHE A 36 5.29 13.34 -22.69
CA PHE A 36 5.89 12.40 -23.64
C PHE A 36 6.87 13.06 -24.59
N HIS A 37 6.64 14.32 -24.99
CA HIS A 37 7.63 15.08 -25.78
C HIS A 37 8.95 15.24 -25.01
N VAL A 38 8.90 15.59 -23.72
CA VAL A 38 10.10 15.65 -22.86
C VAL A 38 10.80 14.29 -22.79
N ILE A 39 10.05 13.19 -22.68
CA ILE A 39 10.62 11.83 -22.70
C ILE A 39 11.28 11.52 -24.05
N ALA A 40 10.72 11.98 -25.16
CA ALA A 40 11.24 11.75 -26.50
C ALA A 40 12.52 12.55 -26.80
N GLU A 41 12.68 13.73 -26.19
CA GLU A 41 13.82 14.64 -26.40
C GLU A 41 15.04 14.29 -25.56
N LEU A 42 14.84 13.73 -24.35
CA LEU A 42 15.92 13.45 -23.42
C LEU A 42 16.58 12.07 -23.62
N PRO A 43 17.86 11.90 -23.22
CA PRO A 43 18.52 10.60 -23.20
C PRO A 43 17.72 9.53 -22.43
N SER A 44 17.62 8.32 -23.00
CA SER A 44 16.77 7.25 -22.46
C SER A 44 17.19 6.75 -21.07
N ASP A 45 18.46 6.91 -20.71
CA ASP A 45 19.04 6.54 -19.42
C ASP A 45 18.68 7.50 -18.28
N ASN A 46 18.08 8.66 -18.58
CA ASN A 46 17.49 9.55 -17.57
C ASN A 46 16.24 8.96 -16.91
N PHE A 47 15.63 7.93 -17.52
CA PHE A 47 14.32 7.44 -17.15
C PHE A 47 14.30 5.97 -16.77
N GLY A 48 13.43 5.64 -15.82
CA GLY A 48 13.13 4.27 -15.42
C GLY A 48 11.87 3.73 -16.11
N ALA A 49 10.76 3.77 -15.40
CA ALA A 49 9.47 3.23 -15.82
C ALA A 49 8.43 4.34 -15.99
N TYR A 50 7.46 4.13 -16.89
CA TYR A 50 6.23 4.90 -16.91
C TYR A 50 5.17 4.15 -16.08
N ILE A 51 4.79 4.71 -14.93
CA ILE A 51 3.85 4.06 -14.00
C ILE A 51 2.44 4.61 -14.20
N ILE A 52 1.47 3.72 -14.34
CA ILE A 52 0.05 4.05 -14.48
C ILE A 52 -0.63 3.86 -13.14
N SER A 53 -0.85 4.96 -12.40
CA SER A 53 -1.71 4.95 -11.21
C SER A 53 -3.16 4.63 -11.58
N MET A 54 -3.90 3.99 -10.66
CA MET A 54 -5.26 3.48 -10.89
C MET A 54 -5.37 2.61 -12.14
N ALA A 55 -4.39 1.75 -12.40
CA ALA A 55 -4.50 0.77 -13.47
C ALA A 55 -5.59 -0.24 -13.11
N THR A 56 -6.51 -0.48 -14.04
CA THR A 56 -7.66 -1.37 -13.86
C THR A 56 -7.69 -2.49 -14.88
N ASN A 57 -7.21 -2.23 -16.11
CA ASN A 57 -7.42 -3.10 -17.26
C ASN A 57 -6.22 -3.15 -18.21
N THR A 58 -6.25 -4.09 -19.15
CA THR A 58 -5.28 -4.24 -20.25
C THR A 58 -5.18 -2.97 -21.10
N SER A 59 -6.31 -2.33 -21.41
CA SER A 59 -6.32 -1.12 -22.24
C SER A 59 -5.56 0.06 -21.65
N ASP A 60 -5.46 0.15 -20.32
CA ASP A 60 -4.71 1.23 -19.64
C ASP A 60 -3.22 1.18 -20.02
N VAL A 61 -2.64 -0.02 -20.05
CA VAL A 61 -1.23 -0.24 -20.45
C VAL A 61 -1.03 0.02 -21.95
N LEU A 62 -1.91 -0.54 -22.79
CA LEU A 62 -1.81 -0.38 -24.25
C LEU A 62 -1.99 1.08 -24.69
N ALA A 63 -2.81 1.86 -23.99
CA ALA A 63 -2.99 3.28 -24.28
C ALA A 63 -1.69 4.07 -24.07
N VAL A 64 -0.93 3.78 -23.03
CA VAL A 64 0.39 4.42 -22.80
C VAL A 64 1.42 3.96 -23.81
N GLU A 65 1.46 2.67 -24.16
CA GLU A 65 2.34 2.20 -25.23
C GLU A 65 2.06 2.92 -26.55
N LEU A 66 0.78 3.15 -26.88
CA LEU A 66 0.40 3.91 -28.07
C LEU A 66 0.84 5.37 -27.96
N LEU A 67 0.56 6.05 -26.85
CA LEU A 67 0.97 7.45 -26.66
C LEU A 67 2.48 7.66 -26.73
N GLN A 68 3.28 6.74 -26.16
CA GLN A 68 4.74 6.79 -26.30
C GLN A 68 5.17 6.73 -27.78
N ARG A 69 4.55 5.84 -28.57
CA ARG A 69 4.84 5.75 -30.01
C ARG A 69 4.43 7.02 -30.76
N GLU A 70 3.21 7.50 -30.54
CA GLU A 70 2.66 8.66 -31.23
C GLU A 70 3.33 9.98 -30.84
N CYS A 71 3.91 10.06 -29.64
CA CYS A 71 4.75 11.19 -29.22
C CYS A 71 6.24 10.98 -29.57
N HIS A 72 6.53 10.04 -30.48
CA HIS A 72 7.86 9.83 -31.06
C HIS A 72 8.96 9.42 -30.06
N VAL A 73 8.60 8.76 -28.95
CA VAL A 73 9.57 8.22 -28.00
C VAL A 73 10.32 7.05 -28.65
N LYS A 74 11.53 7.32 -29.16
CA LYS A 74 12.33 6.35 -29.94
C LYS A 74 12.69 5.09 -29.17
N LYS A 75 12.92 5.21 -27.85
CA LYS A 75 13.16 4.11 -26.92
C LYS A 75 12.08 4.15 -25.84
N PRO A 76 10.90 3.54 -26.07
CA PRO A 76 9.79 3.68 -25.15
C PRO A 76 10.11 3.08 -23.78
N LEU A 77 9.72 3.78 -22.72
CA LEU A 77 9.86 3.33 -21.35
C LEU A 77 9.03 2.06 -21.12
N ARG A 78 9.47 1.23 -20.17
CA ARG A 78 8.65 0.11 -19.72
C ARG A 78 7.41 0.65 -19.02
N VAL A 79 6.23 0.14 -19.40
CA VAL A 79 4.95 0.54 -18.81
C VAL A 79 4.63 -0.37 -17.63
N VAL A 80 4.31 0.24 -16.48
CA VAL A 80 4.11 -0.45 -15.21
C VAL A 80 2.72 -0.13 -14.66
N PRO A 81 1.76 -1.08 -14.69
CA PRO A 81 0.47 -0.87 -14.05
C PRO A 81 0.64 -0.85 -12.52
N LEU A 82 0.04 0.14 -11.87
CA LEU A 82 -0.11 0.20 -10.42
C LEU A 82 -1.55 -0.15 -10.04
N PHE A 83 -1.75 -1.34 -9.47
CA PHE A 83 -3.04 -1.80 -8.96
C PHE A 83 -3.23 -1.31 -7.52
N GLU A 84 -4.27 -0.51 -7.28
CA GLU A 84 -4.46 0.23 -6.03
C GLU A 84 -5.68 -0.22 -5.23
N LYS A 85 -6.83 -0.52 -5.85
CA LYS A 85 -8.02 -0.99 -5.11
C LYS A 85 -8.05 -2.50 -4.97
N LEU A 86 -8.87 -3.00 -4.05
CA LEU A 86 -9.04 -4.43 -3.83
C LEU A 86 -9.53 -5.15 -5.10
N ALA A 87 -10.50 -4.56 -5.80
CA ALA A 87 -11.02 -5.10 -7.06
C ALA A 87 -9.96 -5.11 -8.17
N ASP A 88 -9.10 -4.08 -8.23
CA ASP A 88 -8.03 -3.99 -9.22
C ASP A 88 -6.97 -5.07 -8.98
N LEU A 89 -6.61 -5.31 -7.71
CA LEU A 89 -5.72 -6.41 -7.33
C LEU A 89 -6.31 -7.79 -7.68
N GLN A 90 -7.60 -7.99 -7.46
CA GLN A 90 -8.29 -9.23 -7.84
C GLN A 90 -8.29 -9.44 -9.36
N ASN A 91 -8.45 -8.36 -10.14
CA ASN A 91 -8.45 -8.41 -11.60
C ASN A 91 -7.03 -8.47 -12.21
N ALA A 92 -5.99 -8.09 -11.47
CA ALA A 92 -4.63 -7.95 -11.99
C ALA A 92 -4.10 -9.20 -12.72
N PRO A 93 -4.26 -10.45 -12.21
CA PRO A 93 -3.81 -11.64 -12.93
C PRO A 93 -4.51 -11.83 -14.28
N ALA A 94 -5.82 -11.53 -14.36
CA ALA A 94 -6.58 -11.63 -15.60
C ALA A 94 -6.16 -10.54 -16.60
N ALA A 95 -5.99 -9.30 -16.14
CA ALA A 95 -5.52 -8.19 -16.96
C ALA A 95 -4.12 -8.44 -17.54
N VAL A 96 -3.20 -9.00 -16.74
CA VAL A 96 -1.84 -9.33 -17.17
C VAL A 96 -1.82 -10.56 -18.09
N THR A 97 -2.62 -11.59 -17.81
CA THR A 97 -2.81 -12.72 -18.74
C THR A 97 -3.28 -12.24 -20.11
N ARG A 98 -4.25 -11.32 -20.13
CA ARG A 98 -4.77 -10.75 -21.36
C ARG A 98 -3.75 -9.87 -22.09
N LEU A 99 -2.85 -9.19 -21.37
CA LEU A 99 -1.73 -8.45 -21.97
C LEU A 99 -0.72 -9.41 -22.61
N PHE A 100 -0.30 -10.46 -21.89
CA PHE A 100 0.70 -11.42 -22.37
C PHE A 100 0.21 -12.29 -23.52
N SER A 101 -1.11 -12.48 -23.66
CA SER A 101 -1.69 -13.17 -24.82
C SER A 101 -1.73 -12.32 -26.11
N LYS A 102 -1.21 -11.09 -26.11
CA LYS A 102 -1.08 -10.25 -27.31
C LYS A 102 0.35 -10.30 -27.83
N ASP A 103 0.55 -10.91 -29.00
CA ASP A 103 1.86 -11.05 -29.64
C ASP A 103 2.61 -9.72 -29.74
N TRP A 104 1.90 -8.65 -30.12
CA TRP A 104 2.49 -7.30 -30.18
C TRP A 104 3.10 -6.90 -28.83
N TYR A 105 2.37 -7.09 -27.73
CA TYR A 105 2.81 -6.69 -26.40
C TYR A 105 3.92 -7.62 -25.88
N LEU A 106 3.80 -8.93 -26.09
CA LEU A 106 4.80 -9.90 -25.66
C LEU A 106 6.15 -9.66 -26.35
N ASN A 107 6.13 -9.34 -27.65
CA ASN A 107 7.31 -8.91 -28.40
C ASN A 107 7.87 -7.59 -27.88
N ARG A 108 7.00 -6.60 -27.61
CA ARG A 108 7.37 -5.27 -27.11
C ARG A 108 8.12 -5.32 -25.77
N ILE A 109 7.69 -6.19 -24.85
CA ILE A 109 8.27 -6.28 -23.49
C ILE A 109 9.53 -7.14 -23.42
N ASN A 110 9.84 -7.89 -24.49
CA ASN A 110 11.03 -8.73 -24.62
C ASN A 110 11.31 -9.59 -23.36
N GLY A 111 10.27 -10.32 -22.93
CA GLY A 111 10.36 -11.26 -21.81
C GLY A 111 10.48 -10.62 -20.42
N LYS A 112 10.24 -9.31 -20.24
CA LYS A 112 10.30 -8.64 -18.92
C LYS A 112 9.08 -7.77 -18.66
N GLN A 113 8.38 -8.00 -17.55
CA GLN A 113 7.29 -7.14 -17.09
C GLN A 113 7.58 -6.67 -15.66
N GLU A 114 7.26 -5.41 -15.38
CA GLU A 114 7.21 -4.90 -14.01
C GLU A 114 5.77 -4.52 -13.64
N VAL A 115 5.32 -4.89 -12.44
CA VAL A 115 3.99 -4.56 -11.90
C VAL A 115 4.18 -3.88 -10.56
N MET A 116 3.49 -2.75 -10.33
CA MET A 116 3.56 -2.04 -9.06
C MET A 116 2.33 -2.37 -8.20
N ILE A 117 2.56 -2.54 -6.90
CA ILE A 117 1.52 -2.82 -5.92
C ILE A 117 1.48 -1.74 -4.82
N GLY A 118 0.27 -1.21 -4.55
CA GLY A 118 0.05 -0.07 -3.65
C GLY A 118 -0.52 -0.46 -2.29
N TYR A 119 0.32 -0.61 -1.26
CA TYR A 119 -0.15 -1.04 0.07
C TYR A 119 -1.06 -0.02 0.77
N SER A 120 -0.66 1.25 0.81
CA SER A 120 -1.44 2.29 1.49
C SER A 120 -2.76 2.60 0.77
N ASP A 121 -2.76 2.58 -0.56
CA ASP A 121 -3.96 2.83 -1.36
C ASP A 121 -4.96 1.68 -1.23
N SER A 122 -4.50 0.41 -1.27
CA SER A 122 -5.38 -0.75 -1.01
C SER A 122 -5.88 -0.79 0.43
N GLY A 123 -5.03 -0.44 1.40
CA GLY A 123 -5.43 -0.34 2.80
C GLY A 123 -6.48 0.74 3.05
N LYS A 124 -6.47 1.83 2.28
CA LYS A 124 -7.50 2.88 2.33
C LYS A 124 -8.83 2.44 1.71
N ASP A 125 -8.81 1.51 0.76
CA ASP A 125 -10.02 1.00 0.10
C ASP A 125 -10.78 -0.04 0.95
N ALA A 126 -10.04 -0.96 1.58
CA ALA A 126 -10.62 -2.17 2.18
C ALA A 126 -10.09 -2.53 3.58
N GLY A 127 -9.30 -1.66 4.21
CA GLY A 127 -8.63 -1.98 5.46
C GLY A 127 -7.35 -2.79 5.23
N ARG A 128 -6.43 -2.70 6.20
CA ARG A 128 -5.04 -3.16 6.03
C ARG A 128 -4.90 -4.68 5.96
N LEU A 129 -5.66 -5.43 6.74
CA LEU A 129 -5.62 -6.91 6.74
C LEU A 129 -6.01 -7.46 5.36
N SER A 130 -7.16 -7.04 4.86
CA SER A 130 -7.71 -7.46 3.56
C SER A 130 -6.78 -7.07 2.41
N ALA A 131 -6.25 -5.85 2.45
CA ALA A 131 -5.27 -5.39 1.47
C ALA A 131 -4.00 -6.26 1.48
N ALA A 132 -3.43 -6.55 2.65
CA ALA A 132 -2.23 -7.38 2.76
C ALA A 132 -2.47 -8.80 2.21
N TRP A 133 -3.61 -9.42 2.55
CA TRP A 133 -3.94 -10.75 2.06
C TRP A 133 -4.18 -10.78 0.55
N GLN A 134 -4.94 -9.81 0.02
CA GLN A 134 -5.17 -9.75 -1.41
C GLN A 134 -3.88 -9.48 -2.18
N LEU A 135 -2.97 -8.66 -1.65
CA LEU A 135 -1.64 -8.43 -2.22
C LEU A 135 -0.81 -9.72 -2.26
N TYR A 136 -0.85 -10.55 -1.22
CA TYR A 136 -0.19 -11.85 -1.21
C TYR A 136 -0.73 -12.75 -2.34
N LYS A 137 -2.05 -12.94 -2.40
CA LYS A 137 -2.71 -13.76 -3.43
C LYS A 137 -2.43 -13.26 -4.85
N THR A 138 -2.47 -11.94 -5.04
CA THR A 138 -2.23 -11.30 -6.34
C THR A 138 -0.80 -11.56 -6.82
N GLN A 139 0.19 -11.44 -5.94
CA GLN A 139 1.58 -11.71 -6.28
C GLN A 139 1.80 -13.18 -6.65
N VAL A 140 1.21 -14.12 -5.89
CA VAL A 140 1.24 -15.56 -6.21
C VAL A 140 0.65 -15.82 -7.60
N ALA A 141 -0.53 -15.27 -7.89
CA ALA A 141 -1.20 -15.47 -9.17
C ALA A 141 -0.42 -14.85 -10.35
N LEU A 142 0.12 -13.64 -10.17
CA LEU A 142 0.92 -12.98 -11.21
C LEU A 142 2.21 -13.73 -11.53
N VAL A 143 2.86 -14.34 -10.53
CA VAL A 143 4.02 -15.22 -10.76
C VAL A 143 3.64 -16.42 -11.63
N GLN A 144 2.50 -17.06 -11.37
CA GLN A 144 2.05 -18.20 -12.18
C GLN A 144 1.77 -17.78 -13.63
N VAL A 145 1.11 -16.64 -13.83
CA VAL A 145 0.89 -16.06 -15.16
C VAL A 145 2.23 -15.77 -15.86
N ALA A 146 3.17 -15.12 -15.17
CA ALA A 146 4.47 -14.80 -15.75
C ALA A 146 5.26 -16.06 -16.15
N LYS A 147 5.23 -17.11 -15.33
CA LYS A 147 5.84 -18.42 -15.65
C LYS A 147 5.21 -19.06 -16.88
N GLN A 148 3.88 -19.05 -17.00
CA GLN A 148 3.16 -19.62 -18.15
C GLN A 148 3.59 -18.98 -19.48
N TYR A 149 3.89 -17.69 -19.48
CA TYR A 149 4.29 -16.94 -20.69
C TYR A 149 5.81 -16.75 -20.82
N GLY A 150 6.62 -17.35 -19.95
CA GLY A 150 8.08 -17.20 -19.99
C GLY A 150 8.58 -15.76 -19.74
N VAL A 151 7.81 -14.97 -18.98
CA VAL A 151 8.13 -13.57 -18.67
C VAL A 151 8.81 -13.46 -17.31
N LYS A 152 9.94 -12.75 -17.24
CA LYS A 152 10.54 -12.34 -15.97
C LYS A 152 9.73 -11.19 -15.38
N LEU A 153 8.97 -11.48 -14.33
CA LEU A 153 8.21 -10.50 -13.56
C LEU A 153 9.10 -9.82 -12.51
N THR A 154 8.97 -8.51 -12.35
CA THR A 154 9.52 -7.74 -11.23
C THR A 154 8.37 -7.06 -10.49
N MET A 155 8.29 -7.28 -9.18
CA MET A 155 7.35 -6.56 -8.33
C MET A 155 7.96 -5.23 -7.89
N PHE A 156 7.25 -4.14 -8.13
CA PHE A 156 7.57 -2.84 -7.57
C PHE A 156 6.70 -2.56 -6.33
N HIS A 157 7.33 -2.63 -5.16
CA HIS A 157 6.66 -2.41 -3.89
C HIS A 157 6.48 -0.90 -3.61
N GLY A 158 5.22 -0.46 -3.61
CA GLY A 158 4.83 0.90 -3.26
C GLY A 158 4.96 1.24 -1.78
N ARG A 159 4.55 2.46 -1.41
CA ARG A 159 4.61 2.96 -0.04
C ARG A 159 3.66 2.21 0.90
N GLY A 160 4.01 2.19 2.19
CA GLY A 160 3.16 1.64 3.23
C GLY A 160 3.29 0.14 3.47
N GLY A 161 4.03 -0.59 2.64
CA GLY A 161 4.33 -2.00 2.88
C GLY A 161 5.27 -2.22 4.07
N THR A 162 5.27 -3.44 4.62
CA THR A 162 6.26 -3.88 5.62
C THR A 162 7.69 -3.69 5.12
N VAL A 163 7.92 -3.92 3.83
CA VAL A 163 9.22 -3.77 3.14
C VAL A 163 9.74 -2.31 3.18
N GLY A 164 8.87 -1.31 3.06
CA GLY A 164 9.25 0.09 2.87
C GLY A 164 9.27 0.97 4.13
N ARG A 165 8.83 0.45 5.29
CA ARG A 165 8.59 1.27 6.49
C ARG A 165 9.70 1.28 7.53
N GLY A 166 10.73 0.43 7.39
CA GLY A 166 11.88 0.39 8.31
C GLY A 166 11.54 0.25 9.81
N GLY A 167 10.28 -0.06 10.11
CA GLY A 167 9.70 -0.11 11.46
C GLY A 167 9.54 -1.53 11.99
N GLY A 168 9.56 -2.53 11.11
CA GLY A 168 9.86 -3.92 11.44
C GLY A 168 11.14 -4.35 10.70
N PRO A 169 11.64 -5.58 10.90
CA PRO A 169 12.83 -6.05 10.21
C PRO A 169 12.57 -6.11 8.69
N THR A 170 12.95 -5.08 7.92
CA THR A 170 12.82 -5.06 6.45
C THR A 170 13.42 -6.31 5.82
N HIS A 171 14.45 -6.88 6.44
CA HIS A 171 15.00 -8.18 6.08
C HIS A 171 13.93 -9.28 6.08
N LEU A 172 13.23 -9.50 7.18
CA LEU A 172 12.18 -10.51 7.28
C LEU A 172 11.00 -10.20 6.36
N ALA A 173 10.66 -8.93 6.15
CA ALA A 173 9.59 -8.52 5.23
C ALA A 173 9.88 -8.87 3.76
N ILE A 174 11.16 -8.91 3.36
CA ILE A 174 11.58 -9.39 2.04
C ILE A 174 11.49 -10.92 2.01
N LEU A 175 12.02 -11.60 3.03
CA LEU A 175 11.96 -13.06 3.15
C LEU A 175 10.51 -13.60 3.21
N SER A 176 9.56 -12.79 3.67
CA SER A 176 8.15 -13.16 3.77
C SER A 176 7.36 -13.01 2.47
N GLN A 177 7.95 -12.47 1.40
CA GLN A 177 7.25 -12.37 0.11
C GLN A 177 6.90 -13.76 -0.42
N PRO A 178 5.81 -13.93 -1.18
CA PRO A 178 5.47 -15.24 -1.72
C PRO A 178 6.63 -15.84 -2.53
N PRO A 179 6.77 -17.18 -2.58
CA PRO A 179 7.81 -17.84 -3.36
C PRO A 179 7.88 -17.34 -4.81
N ASP A 180 9.09 -17.25 -5.37
CA ASP A 180 9.38 -16.86 -6.76
C ASP A 180 8.97 -15.43 -7.18
N THR A 181 8.53 -14.58 -6.24
CA THR A 181 8.12 -13.19 -6.56
C THR A 181 9.28 -12.21 -6.73
N ILE A 182 10.48 -12.55 -6.25
CA ILE A 182 11.66 -11.67 -6.30
C ILE A 182 12.64 -12.10 -7.39
N ASN A 183 13.06 -13.37 -7.39
CA ASN A 183 13.93 -13.97 -8.41
C ASN A 183 15.11 -13.06 -8.86
N GLY A 184 15.84 -12.53 -7.86
CA GLY A 184 17.00 -11.66 -8.06
C GLY A 184 16.70 -10.23 -8.55
N SER A 185 15.43 -9.80 -8.56
CA SER A 185 15.02 -8.46 -8.99
C SER A 185 14.05 -7.84 -8.00
N LEU A 186 14.55 -6.97 -7.13
CA LEU A 186 13.76 -6.26 -6.12
C LEU A 186 13.68 -4.78 -6.45
N ARG A 187 12.46 -4.22 -6.51
CA ARG A 187 12.24 -2.76 -6.58
C ARG A 187 11.34 -2.33 -5.43
N VAL A 188 11.81 -1.41 -4.59
CA VAL A 188 11.10 -0.97 -3.38
C VAL A 188 11.11 0.55 -3.31
N THR A 189 10.00 1.14 -2.89
CA THR A 189 9.94 2.56 -2.57
C THR A 189 10.56 2.82 -1.20
N VAL A 190 11.65 3.59 -1.14
CA VAL A 190 12.12 4.19 0.11
C VAL A 190 11.23 5.39 0.42
N GLN A 191 10.54 5.33 1.55
CA GLN A 191 9.68 6.43 1.98
C GLN A 191 10.52 7.62 2.49
N GLY A 192 10.10 8.84 2.18
CA GLY A 192 10.81 10.05 2.60
C GLY A 192 10.96 10.15 4.11
N GLU A 193 9.94 9.72 4.87
CA GLU A 193 9.99 9.71 6.34
C GLU A 193 10.95 8.66 6.94
N VAL A 194 11.55 7.78 6.12
CA VAL A 194 12.49 6.74 6.55
C VAL A 194 13.88 6.94 5.91
N ILE A 195 14.05 7.92 5.01
CA ILE A 195 15.30 8.13 4.26
C ILE A 195 16.48 8.39 5.20
N GLU A 196 16.28 9.24 6.19
CA GLU A 196 17.30 9.60 7.18
C GLU A 196 17.72 8.38 8.01
N GLN A 197 16.76 7.63 8.53
CA GLN A 197 17.06 6.40 9.29
C GLN A 197 17.80 5.36 8.45
N SER A 198 17.59 5.35 7.14
CA SER A 198 18.13 4.33 6.25
C SER A 198 19.50 4.68 5.69
N PHE A 199 19.76 5.97 5.44
CA PHE A 199 20.89 6.45 4.66
C PHE A 199 21.60 7.69 5.23
N GLY A 200 21.09 8.30 6.31
CA GLY A 200 21.65 9.53 6.88
C GLY A 200 22.96 9.35 7.65
N GLU A 201 23.28 8.12 8.05
CA GLU A 201 24.53 7.76 8.73
C GLU A 201 25.23 6.60 7.99
N GLU A 202 26.55 6.66 7.88
CA GLU A 202 27.36 5.77 7.04
C GLU A 202 27.18 4.28 7.37
N HIS A 203 27.23 3.91 8.65
CA HIS A 203 27.08 2.52 9.08
C HIS A 203 25.63 2.04 8.87
N LEU A 204 24.64 2.90 9.10
CA LEU A 204 23.24 2.57 8.82
C LEU A 204 22.97 2.41 7.32
N CYS A 205 23.55 3.28 6.49
CA CYS A 205 23.53 3.17 5.03
C CYS A 205 24.09 1.82 4.58
N PHE A 206 25.28 1.45 5.05
CA PHE A 206 25.90 0.16 4.77
C PHE A 206 24.98 -1.00 5.17
N ARG A 207 24.46 -1.00 6.41
CA ARG A 207 23.55 -2.04 6.90
C ARG A 207 22.24 -2.10 6.10
N THR A 208 21.79 -0.96 5.55
CA THR A 208 20.61 -0.90 4.67
C THR A 208 20.89 -1.61 3.36
N LEU A 209 21.99 -1.28 2.68
CA LEU A 209 22.37 -1.96 1.45
C LEU A 209 22.64 -3.45 1.68
N GLN A 210 23.29 -3.80 2.79
CA GLN A 210 23.57 -5.18 3.19
C GLN A 210 22.27 -6.00 3.34
N ARG A 211 21.28 -5.51 4.10
CA ARG A 211 20.05 -6.28 4.35
C ARG A 211 19.20 -6.46 3.10
N PHE A 212 19.12 -5.45 2.23
CA PHE A 212 18.39 -5.57 0.96
C PHE A 212 19.05 -6.62 0.06
N THR A 213 20.38 -6.60 -0.04
CA THR A 213 21.15 -7.56 -0.84
C THR A 213 20.98 -8.99 -0.29
N ALA A 214 21.21 -9.18 1.01
CA ALA A 214 21.14 -10.50 1.64
C ALA A 214 19.74 -11.11 1.54
N ALA A 215 18.70 -10.37 1.92
CA ALA A 215 17.34 -10.91 1.92
C ALA A 215 16.81 -11.19 0.50
N THR A 216 17.20 -10.38 -0.50
CA THR A 216 16.86 -10.62 -1.91
C THR A 216 17.50 -11.90 -2.43
N LEU A 217 18.77 -12.14 -2.08
CA LEU A 217 19.51 -13.34 -2.47
C LEU A 217 18.94 -14.58 -1.77
N GLU A 218 18.76 -14.52 -0.45
CA GLU A 218 18.24 -15.63 0.34
C GLU A 218 16.83 -16.03 -0.11
N HIS A 219 15.90 -15.08 -0.31
CA HIS A 219 14.54 -15.38 -0.75
C HIS A 219 14.50 -16.19 -2.06
N GLY A 220 15.39 -15.89 -3.00
CA GLY A 220 15.48 -16.59 -4.28
C GLY A 220 16.02 -18.02 -4.19
N MET A 221 16.75 -18.36 -3.12
CA MET A 221 17.35 -19.69 -2.92
C MET A 221 16.67 -20.50 -1.80
N HIS A 222 16.00 -19.80 -0.88
CA HIS A 222 15.34 -20.34 0.29
C HIS A 222 13.98 -19.63 0.46
N PRO A 223 12.99 -19.96 -0.37
CA PRO A 223 11.68 -19.33 -0.30
C PRO A 223 10.95 -19.69 1.01
N PRO A 224 10.05 -18.83 1.51
CA PRO A 224 9.28 -19.13 2.72
C PRO A 224 8.31 -20.28 2.47
N VAL A 225 7.82 -20.87 3.58
CA VAL A 225 6.77 -21.88 3.53
C VAL A 225 5.49 -21.32 2.89
N SER A 226 4.88 -22.13 2.01
CA SER A 226 3.53 -21.86 1.51
C SER A 226 2.52 -21.97 2.66
N PRO A 227 1.45 -21.16 2.68
CA PRO A 227 0.43 -21.27 3.71
C PRO A 227 -0.28 -22.62 3.64
N LYS A 228 -0.56 -23.21 4.81
CA LYS A 228 -1.44 -24.38 4.90
C LYS A 228 -2.86 -24.02 4.38
N PRO A 229 -3.62 -24.95 3.79
CA PRO A 229 -4.96 -24.66 3.27
C PRO A 229 -5.90 -24.02 4.30
N GLU A 230 -5.86 -24.47 5.55
CA GLU A 230 -6.63 -23.92 6.66
C GLU A 230 -6.24 -22.47 7.00
N TRP A 231 -4.96 -22.10 6.87
CA TRP A 231 -4.50 -20.72 7.08
C TRP A 231 -5.01 -19.80 5.97
N ALA A 232 -4.96 -20.25 4.72
CA ALA A 232 -5.49 -19.49 3.60
C ALA A 232 -7.02 -19.30 3.71
N ALA A 233 -7.75 -20.35 4.09
CA ALA A 233 -9.19 -20.28 4.33
C ALA A 233 -9.55 -19.32 5.48
N LEU A 234 -8.80 -19.35 6.58
CA LEU A 234 -8.99 -18.43 7.70
C LEU A 234 -8.74 -16.98 7.27
N MET A 235 -7.69 -16.72 6.50
CA MET A 235 -7.39 -15.39 5.95
C MET A 235 -8.45 -14.89 4.97
N ASP A 236 -9.02 -15.77 4.13
CA ASP A 236 -10.13 -15.42 3.24
C ASP A 236 -11.36 -14.97 4.02
N GLU A 237 -11.72 -15.68 5.09
CA GLU A 237 -12.84 -15.32 5.97
C GLU A 237 -12.57 -14.00 6.71
N MET A 238 -11.40 -13.87 7.35
CA MET A 238 -11.00 -12.66 8.07
C MET A 238 -10.98 -11.42 7.18
N ALA A 239 -10.55 -11.55 5.92
CA ALA A 239 -10.51 -10.43 4.98
C ALA A 239 -11.91 -9.90 4.64
N VAL A 240 -12.94 -10.76 4.57
CA VAL A 240 -14.32 -10.31 4.34
C VAL A 240 -14.81 -9.49 5.53
N VAL A 241 -14.64 -10.00 6.75
CA VAL A 241 -15.10 -9.35 7.99
C VAL A 241 -14.35 -8.04 8.23
N ALA A 242 -13.02 -8.03 8.07
CA ALA A 242 -12.21 -6.81 8.22
C ALA A 242 -12.62 -5.72 7.22
N THR A 243 -12.90 -6.11 5.97
CA THR A 243 -13.34 -5.16 4.94
C THR A 243 -14.70 -4.55 5.29
N GLU A 244 -15.63 -5.37 5.76
CA GLU A 244 -16.97 -4.92 6.10
C GLU A 244 -16.95 -3.98 7.32
N GLU A 245 -16.21 -4.32 8.39
CA GLU A 245 -16.01 -3.42 9.53
C GLU A 245 -15.36 -2.10 9.08
N TYR A 246 -14.25 -2.18 8.34
CA TYR A 246 -13.54 -1.00 7.86
C TYR A 246 -14.45 -0.07 7.04
N ARG A 247 -15.16 -0.62 6.06
CA ARG A 247 -16.06 0.16 5.20
C ARG A 247 -17.29 0.65 5.95
N SER A 248 -17.79 -0.09 6.95
CA SER A 248 -18.91 0.36 7.79
C SER A 248 -18.59 1.68 8.49
N VAL A 249 -17.35 1.84 8.96
CA VAL A 249 -16.88 3.05 9.64
C VAL A 249 -16.45 4.13 8.65
N VAL A 250 -15.62 3.79 7.66
CA VAL A 250 -14.95 4.80 6.83
C VAL A 250 -15.80 5.27 5.65
N MET A 251 -16.70 4.42 5.15
CA MET A 251 -17.48 4.67 3.93
C MET A 251 -18.98 4.77 4.20
N LYS A 252 -19.54 3.94 5.10
CA LYS A 252 -21.00 3.86 5.31
C LYS A 252 -21.50 4.78 6.44
N GLU A 253 -20.69 5.08 7.45
CA GLU A 253 -21.06 5.99 8.53
C GLU A 253 -21.12 7.44 8.03
N PRO A 254 -22.32 8.08 7.96
CA PRO A 254 -22.48 9.38 7.34
C PRO A 254 -21.68 10.50 8.02
N ARG A 255 -21.49 10.39 9.34
CA ARG A 255 -20.77 11.41 10.13
C ARG A 255 -19.26 11.18 10.20
N PHE A 256 -18.73 10.14 9.55
CA PHE A 256 -17.31 9.82 9.61
C PHE A 256 -16.42 10.94 9.04
N VAL A 257 -16.79 11.51 7.89
CA VAL A 257 -15.99 12.57 7.25
C VAL A 257 -15.97 13.83 8.10
N GLU A 258 -17.08 14.14 8.76
CA GLU A 258 -17.17 15.25 9.70
C GLU A 258 -16.26 15.02 10.90
N TYR A 259 -16.40 13.86 11.57
CA TYR A 259 -15.55 13.47 12.68
C TYR A 259 -14.06 13.50 12.29
N PHE A 260 -13.69 12.92 11.14
CA PHE A 260 -12.31 12.90 10.65
C PHE A 260 -11.69 14.29 10.50
N ARG A 261 -12.45 15.25 9.95
CA ARG A 261 -11.97 16.63 9.74
C ARG A 261 -11.84 17.43 11.04
N ARG A 262 -12.55 17.02 12.09
CA ARG A 262 -12.50 17.65 13.42
C ARG A 262 -11.44 17.01 14.31
N ALA A 263 -11.38 15.69 14.30
CA ALA A 263 -10.49 14.90 15.14
C ALA A 263 -9.05 14.88 14.63
N THR A 264 -8.77 15.37 13.41
CA THR A 264 -7.45 15.32 12.78
C THR A 264 -7.12 16.63 12.02
N PRO A 265 -5.82 16.97 11.83
CA PRO A 265 -5.40 18.17 11.11
C PRO A 265 -5.44 18.01 9.57
N GLU A 266 -6.40 17.25 9.02
CA GLU A 266 -6.45 16.98 7.57
C GLU A 266 -6.63 18.24 6.73
N LEU A 267 -7.53 19.13 7.17
CA LEU A 267 -7.84 20.34 6.43
C LEU A 267 -6.64 21.30 6.44
N GLU A 268 -5.97 21.43 7.58
CA GLU A 268 -4.79 22.28 7.75
C GLU A 268 -3.62 21.73 6.94
N PHE A 269 -3.41 20.42 6.93
CA PHE A 269 -2.37 19.80 6.09
C PHE A 269 -2.54 20.16 4.60
N GLY A 270 -3.77 20.20 4.10
CA GLY A 270 -4.07 20.59 2.71
C GLY A 270 -3.90 22.09 2.44
N ARG A 271 -3.91 22.95 3.47
CA ARG A 271 -3.77 24.41 3.38
C ARG A 271 -2.33 24.88 3.59
N LEU A 272 -1.53 24.11 4.32
CA LEU A 272 -0.15 24.44 4.63
C LEU A 272 0.80 24.04 3.50
N ASN A 273 1.92 24.75 3.40
CA ASN A 273 2.97 24.50 2.41
C ASN A 273 3.91 23.34 2.82
N ILE A 274 3.33 22.21 3.23
CA ILE A 274 4.06 21.02 3.69
C ILE A 274 4.13 19.96 2.59
N GLY A 275 3.07 19.85 1.77
CA GLY A 275 3.01 18.91 0.64
C GLY A 275 3.10 19.63 -0.71
N SER A 276 3.83 19.05 -1.66
CA SER A 276 3.89 19.57 -3.04
C SER A 276 2.68 19.21 -3.91
N ARG A 277 1.72 18.46 -3.37
CA ARG A 277 0.58 17.90 -4.11
C ARG A 277 -0.74 18.20 -3.40
N PRO A 278 -1.83 18.47 -4.14
CA PRO A 278 -3.17 18.57 -3.56
C PRO A 278 -3.54 17.31 -2.76
N ALA A 279 -4.13 17.50 -1.58
CA ALA A 279 -4.52 16.41 -0.69
C ALA A 279 -5.64 15.52 -1.27
N LYS A 280 -6.52 16.10 -2.09
CA LYS A 280 -7.65 15.41 -2.74
C LYS A 280 -7.55 15.44 -4.26
N ARG A 281 -8.14 14.44 -4.90
CA ARG A 281 -8.36 14.41 -6.36
C ARG A 281 -9.58 15.24 -6.78
N LYS A 282 -10.59 15.35 -5.91
CA LYS A 282 -11.79 16.18 -6.08
C LYS A 282 -12.07 16.92 -4.76
N PRO A 283 -12.15 18.27 -4.73
CA PRO A 283 -12.27 19.03 -3.48
C PRO A 283 -13.50 18.69 -2.63
N SER A 284 -14.64 18.39 -3.26
CA SER A 284 -15.92 18.10 -2.59
C SER A 284 -16.13 16.63 -2.23
N GLY A 285 -15.18 15.74 -2.53
CA GLY A 285 -15.36 14.30 -2.30
C GLY A 285 -15.17 13.85 -0.85
N GLY A 286 -15.67 12.64 -0.55
CA GLY A 286 -15.42 11.92 0.70
C GLY A 286 -14.00 11.30 0.75
N ILE A 287 -13.80 10.29 1.59
CA ILE A 287 -12.51 9.60 1.79
C ILE A 287 -11.96 8.98 0.49
N GLU A 288 -12.83 8.61 -0.44
CA GLU A 288 -12.48 8.08 -1.76
C GLU A 288 -11.65 9.08 -2.59
N SER A 289 -11.92 10.37 -2.42
CA SER A 289 -11.20 11.45 -3.11
C SER A 289 -9.87 11.82 -2.43
N LEU A 290 -9.70 11.44 -1.16
CA LEU A 290 -8.50 11.70 -0.36
C LEU A 290 -7.38 10.75 -0.79
N ARG A 291 -6.17 11.29 -0.98
CA ARG A 291 -4.99 10.50 -1.29
C ARG A 291 -4.51 9.73 -0.05
N ALA A 292 -3.82 8.61 -0.26
CA ALA A 292 -3.31 7.78 0.84
C ALA A 292 -2.34 8.50 1.79
N ILE A 293 -1.52 9.44 1.30
CA ILE A 293 -0.59 10.19 2.17
C ILE A 293 -1.35 11.05 3.21
N PRO A 294 -2.22 12.01 2.82
CA PRO A 294 -3.04 12.74 3.78
C PRO A 294 -3.80 11.83 4.73
N TRP A 295 -4.38 10.74 4.20
CA TRP A 295 -5.13 9.78 5.02
C TRP A 295 -4.29 9.20 6.16
N ILE A 296 -3.11 8.64 5.87
CA ILE A 296 -2.24 8.09 6.92
C ILE A 296 -1.65 9.20 7.79
N PHE A 297 -1.26 10.32 7.19
CA PHE A 297 -0.63 11.44 7.90
C PHE A 297 -1.55 12.00 8.99
N SER A 298 -2.80 12.32 8.66
CA SER A 298 -3.74 12.94 9.60
C SER A 298 -3.98 12.08 10.84
N TRP A 299 -4.18 10.77 10.68
CA TRP A 299 -4.35 9.85 11.82
C TRP A 299 -3.05 9.54 12.57
N THR A 300 -1.90 9.74 11.92
CA THR A 300 -0.58 9.63 12.58
C THR A 300 -0.34 10.80 13.52
N GLN A 301 -0.71 12.02 13.11
CA GLN A 301 -0.57 13.24 13.92
C GLN A 301 -1.30 13.11 15.27
N THR A 302 -2.48 12.51 15.26
CA THR A 302 -3.35 12.40 16.46
C THR A 302 -3.04 11.19 17.32
N ARG A 303 -1.97 10.45 16.99
CA ARG A 303 -1.54 9.22 17.69
C ARG A 303 -2.60 8.12 17.69
N PHE A 304 -3.56 8.16 16.77
CA PHE A 304 -4.66 7.19 16.75
C PHE A 304 -4.48 6.09 15.71
N HIS A 305 -3.82 6.38 14.59
CA HIS A 305 -3.41 5.39 13.58
C HIS A 305 -4.54 4.51 13.03
N LEU A 306 -5.80 4.98 13.09
CA LEU A 306 -7.02 4.29 12.61
C LEU A 306 -6.82 3.50 11.30
N PRO A 307 -6.17 4.04 10.25
CA PRO A 307 -6.04 3.36 8.97
C PRO A 307 -5.25 2.04 9.00
N VAL A 308 -4.46 1.81 10.05
CA VAL A 308 -3.54 0.66 10.11
C VAL A 308 -4.21 -0.54 10.77
N TRP A 309 -5.01 -0.33 11.81
CA TRP A 309 -5.54 -1.41 12.66
C TRP A 309 -7.05 -1.65 12.49
N LEU A 310 -7.82 -0.68 11.96
CA LEU A 310 -9.26 -0.84 11.81
C LEU A 310 -9.58 -2.05 10.89
N GLY A 311 -10.46 -2.93 11.35
CA GLY A 311 -10.80 -4.20 10.69
C GLY A 311 -10.17 -5.44 11.35
N PHE A 312 -9.01 -5.30 12.02
CA PHE A 312 -8.34 -6.45 12.64
C PHE A 312 -9.13 -7.00 13.84
N GLY A 313 -9.66 -6.12 14.70
CA GLY A 313 -10.41 -6.51 15.89
C GLY A 313 -11.62 -7.38 15.56
N ALA A 314 -12.49 -6.92 14.66
CA ALA A 314 -13.65 -7.72 14.25
C ALA A 314 -13.26 -9.02 13.57
N ALA A 315 -12.21 -9.02 12.73
CA ALA A 315 -11.76 -10.23 12.05
C ALA A 315 -11.24 -11.29 13.04
N PHE A 316 -10.38 -10.92 14.00
CA PHE A 316 -9.91 -11.84 15.03
C PHE A 316 -11.07 -12.36 15.87
N LYS A 317 -11.91 -11.45 16.38
CA LYS A 317 -13.04 -11.80 17.22
C LYS A 317 -13.97 -12.80 16.52
N HIS A 318 -14.33 -12.52 15.28
CA HIS A 318 -15.21 -13.38 14.48
C HIS A 318 -14.69 -14.81 14.38
N VAL A 319 -13.42 -14.99 14.01
CA VAL A 319 -12.89 -16.34 13.82
C VAL A 319 -12.67 -17.07 15.14
N ILE A 320 -12.30 -16.36 16.22
CA ILE A 320 -12.14 -16.96 17.55
C ILE A 320 -13.49 -17.41 18.12
N GLU A 321 -14.55 -16.61 17.95
CA GLU A 321 -15.91 -16.94 18.40
C GLU A 321 -16.51 -18.10 17.58
N LYS A 322 -16.17 -18.21 16.30
CA LYS A 322 -16.63 -19.29 15.42
C LYS A 322 -16.05 -20.65 15.80
N ASP A 323 -14.76 -20.71 16.16
CA ASP A 323 -14.11 -21.93 16.64
C ASP A 323 -12.96 -21.58 17.59
N VAL A 324 -13.03 -22.05 18.83
CA VAL A 324 -12.00 -21.82 19.86
C VAL A 324 -10.61 -22.29 19.44
N ARG A 325 -10.51 -23.25 18.51
CA ARG A 325 -9.25 -23.75 17.96
C ARG A 325 -8.56 -22.70 17.08
N ASN A 326 -9.30 -21.73 16.55
CA ASN A 326 -8.73 -20.69 15.69
C ASN A 326 -7.76 -19.77 16.43
N MET A 327 -7.89 -19.57 17.75
CA MET A 327 -6.88 -18.83 18.51
C MET A 327 -5.50 -19.53 18.41
N LYS A 328 -5.47 -20.85 18.62
CA LYS A 328 -4.25 -21.63 18.49
C LYS A 328 -3.73 -21.60 17.05
N MET A 329 -4.62 -21.68 16.05
CA MET A 329 -4.25 -21.57 14.64
C MET A 329 -3.61 -20.22 14.31
N LEU A 330 -4.15 -19.10 14.83
CA LEU A 330 -3.59 -17.76 14.64
C LEU A 330 -2.20 -17.64 15.29
N GLN A 331 -2.00 -18.23 16.47
CA GLN A 331 -0.70 -18.29 17.13
C GLN A 331 0.30 -19.15 16.35
N GLU A 332 -0.12 -20.29 15.79
CA GLU A 332 0.70 -21.10 14.89
C GLU A 332 1.06 -20.32 13.63
N MET A 333 0.12 -19.61 13.00
CA MET A 333 0.38 -18.74 11.86
C MET A 333 1.42 -17.65 12.20
N TYR A 334 1.33 -17.02 13.37
CA TYR A 334 2.29 -16.01 13.79
C TYR A 334 3.71 -16.56 13.97
N ASN A 335 3.84 -17.78 14.49
CA ASN A 335 5.13 -18.41 14.73
C ASN A 335 5.73 -19.05 13.47
N GLU A 336 4.91 -19.64 12.61
CA GLU A 336 5.35 -20.49 11.50
C GLU A 336 5.23 -19.83 10.12
N TRP A 337 4.41 -18.80 9.95
CA TRP A 337 4.16 -18.17 8.66
C TRP A 337 4.73 -16.74 8.59
N PRO A 338 5.88 -16.52 7.92
CA PRO A 338 6.55 -15.22 7.89
C PRO A 338 5.67 -14.06 7.43
N PHE A 339 4.77 -14.29 6.45
CA PHE A 339 3.85 -13.27 5.97
C PHE A 339 2.90 -12.77 7.06
N PHE A 340 2.33 -13.70 7.83
CA PHE A 340 1.42 -13.34 8.90
C PHE A 340 2.18 -12.64 10.02
N ARG A 341 3.35 -13.18 10.42
CA ARG A 341 4.23 -12.55 11.41
C ARG A 341 4.54 -11.10 11.11
N VAL A 342 5.10 -10.78 9.94
CA VAL A 342 5.47 -9.39 9.61
C VAL A 342 4.26 -8.46 9.48
N THR A 343 3.08 -9.02 9.18
CA THR A 343 1.83 -8.26 9.14
C THR A 343 1.41 -7.87 10.55
N ILE A 344 1.49 -8.78 11.51
CA ILE A 344 1.20 -8.53 12.93
C ILE A 344 2.25 -7.59 13.55
N ASP A 345 3.55 -7.85 13.34
CA ASP A 345 4.66 -7.03 13.85
C ASP A 345 4.52 -5.55 13.46
N LEU A 346 4.08 -5.28 12.22
CA LEU A 346 3.85 -3.92 11.75
C LEU A 346 2.72 -3.24 12.52
N VAL A 347 1.63 -3.94 12.79
CA VAL A 347 0.47 -3.39 13.51
C VAL A 347 0.83 -3.20 14.99
N GLU A 348 1.57 -4.13 15.59
CA GLU A 348 2.10 -4.01 16.96
C GLU A 348 3.01 -2.79 17.11
N MET A 349 3.94 -2.59 16.17
CA MET A 349 4.80 -1.39 16.15
C MET A 349 3.98 -0.09 16.03
N VAL A 350 2.88 -0.10 15.29
CA VAL A 350 2.00 1.07 15.19
C VAL A 350 1.22 1.30 16.48
N PHE A 351 0.78 0.24 17.17
CA PHE A 351 0.21 0.37 18.51
C PHE A 351 1.22 0.93 19.52
N ALA A 352 2.51 0.57 19.40
CA ALA A 352 3.58 1.16 20.21
C ALA A 352 3.74 2.68 20.01
N LYS A 353 3.35 3.19 18.84
CA LYS A 353 3.37 4.62 18.51
C LYS A 353 2.03 5.31 18.81
N GLY A 354 0.99 4.56 19.14
CA GLY A 354 -0.35 5.07 19.41
C GLY A 354 -0.54 5.50 20.85
N ASN A 355 -1.43 6.47 21.05
CA ASN A 355 -1.81 6.94 22.38
C ASN A 355 -3.29 7.37 22.39
N PRO A 356 -4.21 6.48 22.79
CA PRO A 356 -5.65 6.78 22.78
C PRO A 356 -6.05 7.89 23.76
N LYS A 357 -5.22 8.20 24.77
CA LYS A 357 -5.46 9.34 25.66
C LYS A 357 -5.22 10.67 24.96
N ILE A 358 -4.19 10.74 24.11
CA ILE A 358 -3.95 11.92 23.26
C ILE A 358 -5.04 12.05 22.21
N ALA A 359 -5.44 10.95 21.56
CA ALA A 359 -6.59 10.96 20.64
C ALA A 359 -7.88 11.45 21.32
N ALA A 360 -8.14 11.04 22.58
CA ALA A 360 -9.27 11.55 23.35
C ALA A 360 -9.18 13.05 23.66
N LEU A 361 -7.96 13.60 23.80
CA LEU A 361 -7.76 15.04 24.00
C LEU A 361 -8.05 15.84 22.72
N TYR A 362 -7.68 15.32 21.54
CA TYR A 362 -8.12 15.88 20.25
C TYR A 362 -9.64 15.94 20.18
N ASP A 363 -10.32 14.83 20.49
CA ASP A 363 -11.79 14.80 20.49
C ASP A 363 -12.39 15.82 21.44
N LYS A 364 -11.92 15.85 22.69
CA LYS A 364 -12.45 16.74 23.73
C LYS A 364 -12.38 18.22 23.34
N LEU A 365 -11.33 18.62 22.63
CA LEU A 365 -11.06 20.04 22.34
C LEU A 365 -11.52 20.47 20.94
N LEU A 366 -11.59 19.56 19.96
CA LEU A 366 -11.83 19.91 18.55
C LEU A 366 -13.12 19.33 17.96
N VAL A 367 -13.66 18.26 18.57
CA VAL A 367 -14.84 17.54 18.06
C VAL A 367 -16.09 17.98 18.81
N SER A 368 -17.22 18.13 18.08
CA SER A 368 -18.52 18.43 18.69
C SER A 368 -18.97 17.33 19.64
N GLU A 369 -19.63 17.71 20.74
CA GLU A 369 -20.05 16.76 21.80
C GLU A 369 -20.93 15.62 21.26
N GLU A 370 -21.74 15.89 20.23
CA GLU A 370 -22.61 14.91 19.55
C GLU A 370 -21.85 13.77 18.83
N LEU A 371 -20.55 13.95 18.60
CA LEU A 371 -19.66 12.97 17.96
C LEU A 371 -18.72 12.30 18.97
N TRP A 372 -18.69 12.73 20.23
CA TRP A 372 -17.85 12.08 21.27
C TRP A 372 -18.16 10.58 21.44
N PRO A 373 -19.43 10.12 21.47
CA PRO A 373 -19.72 8.69 21.58
C PRO A 373 -19.14 7.88 20.40
N PHE A 374 -19.06 8.48 19.22
CA PHE A 374 -18.44 7.84 18.06
C PHE A 374 -16.93 7.68 18.25
N GLY A 375 -16.24 8.73 18.70
CA GLY A 375 -14.82 8.66 19.01
C GLY A 375 -14.48 7.69 20.15
N GLU A 376 -15.33 7.62 21.18
CA GLU A 376 -15.22 6.63 22.26
C GLU A 376 -15.36 5.20 21.74
N LYS A 377 -16.34 4.94 20.85
CA LYS A 377 -16.48 3.64 20.19
C LYS A 377 -15.23 3.25 19.41
N LEU A 378 -14.62 4.19 18.68
CA LEU A 378 -13.37 3.92 17.97
C LEU A 378 -12.22 3.61 18.93
N ARG A 379 -12.10 4.32 20.05
CA ARG A 379 -11.07 4.05 21.07
C ARG A 379 -11.29 2.72 21.80
N ALA A 380 -12.53 2.32 22.03
CA ALA A 380 -12.83 1.00 22.55
C ALA A 380 -12.39 -0.10 21.57
N ASN A 381 -12.64 0.08 20.27
CA ASN A 381 -12.19 -0.83 19.22
C ASN A 381 -10.64 -0.88 19.14
N TYR A 382 -9.95 0.26 19.30
CA TYR A 382 -8.50 0.31 19.38
C TYR A 382 -7.96 -0.61 20.50
N GLU A 383 -8.54 -0.53 21.70
CA GLU A 383 -8.11 -1.32 22.85
C GLU A 383 -8.44 -2.81 22.68
N GLU A 384 -9.63 -3.15 22.19
CA GLU A 384 -10.01 -4.55 21.88
C GLU A 384 -9.08 -5.16 20.83
N THR A 385 -8.84 -4.44 19.73
CA THR A 385 -7.95 -4.87 18.65
C THR A 385 -6.53 -5.09 19.16
N LYS A 386 -5.99 -4.16 19.96
CA LYS A 386 -4.65 -4.28 20.55
C LYS A 386 -4.54 -5.52 21.43
N ASN A 387 -5.54 -5.77 22.29
CA ASN A 387 -5.53 -6.92 23.19
C ASN A 387 -5.62 -8.26 22.45
N LEU A 388 -6.47 -8.35 21.41
CA LEU A 388 -6.56 -9.54 20.56
C LEU A 388 -5.25 -9.78 19.80
N LEU A 389 -4.64 -8.72 19.28
CA LEU A 389 -3.36 -8.82 18.58
C LEU A 389 -2.25 -9.37 19.48
N LEU A 390 -2.14 -8.90 20.73
CA LEU A 390 -1.16 -9.40 21.69
C LEU A 390 -1.39 -10.87 22.04
N GLN A 391 -2.65 -11.31 22.16
CA GLN A 391 -2.99 -12.72 22.36
C GLN A 391 -2.57 -13.61 21.17
N VAL A 392 -2.77 -13.11 19.93
CA VAL A 392 -2.34 -13.80 18.71
C VAL A 392 -0.81 -13.88 18.64
N ALA A 393 -0.11 -12.81 19.00
CA ALA A 393 1.36 -12.78 19.05
C ALA A 393 1.94 -13.58 20.23
N GLY A 394 1.14 -13.90 21.25
CA GLY A 394 1.61 -14.52 22.49
C GLY A 394 2.42 -13.56 23.38
N HIS A 395 2.28 -12.25 23.19
CA HIS A 395 2.99 -11.22 23.97
C HIS A 395 2.13 -10.75 25.15
N LYS A 396 2.76 -10.43 26.28
CA LYS A 396 2.10 -9.79 27.43
C LYS A 396 2.05 -8.28 27.26
N ASP A 397 3.09 -7.70 26.66
CA ASP A 397 3.22 -6.27 26.41
C ASP A 397 3.56 -5.99 24.95
N ILE A 398 3.18 -4.80 24.48
CA ILE A 398 3.57 -4.31 23.15
C ILE A 398 5.10 -4.32 22.99
N LEU A 399 5.54 -4.84 21.84
CA LEU A 399 6.93 -5.01 21.43
C LEU A 399 7.76 -5.84 22.43
N GLU A 400 7.15 -6.88 23.02
CA GLU A 400 7.87 -7.81 23.90
C GLU A 400 9.07 -8.48 23.17
N GLY A 401 8.87 -8.86 21.90
CA GLY A 401 9.92 -9.44 21.06
C GLY A 401 10.96 -8.47 20.50
N ASP A 402 10.81 -7.14 20.68
CA ASP A 402 11.77 -6.14 20.19
C ASP A 402 12.02 -5.02 21.22
N PRO A 403 12.81 -5.31 22.28
CA PRO A 403 13.10 -4.34 23.33
C PRO A 403 13.89 -3.12 22.82
N TYR A 404 14.69 -3.27 21.76
CA TYR A 404 15.47 -2.17 21.18
C TYR A 404 14.56 -1.13 20.50
N LEU A 405 13.60 -1.60 19.71
CA LEU A 405 12.59 -0.71 19.12
C LEU A 405 11.73 -0.07 20.21
N LYS A 406 11.28 -0.86 21.19
CA LYS A 406 10.49 -0.37 22.33
C LYS A 406 11.20 0.77 23.08
N GLN A 407 12.49 0.62 23.37
CA GLN A 407 13.30 1.66 24.01
C GLN A 407 13.36 2.94 23.16
N ARG A 408 13.66 2.81 21.85
CA ARG A 408 13.80 3.95 20.94
C ARG A 408 12.50 4.75 20.80
N LEU A 409 11.35 4.07 20.75
CA LEU A 409 10.04 4.72 20.66
C LEU A 409 9.71 5.45 21.97
N ARG A 410 9.93 4.79 23.12
CA ARG A 410 9.68 5.38 24.44
C ARG A 410 10.47 6.68 24.68
N LEU A 411 11.72 6.75 24.20
CA LEU A 411 12.56 7.95 24.32
C LEU A 411 12.04 9.13 23.48
N ARG A 412 11.28 8.87 22.41
CA ARG A 412 10.69 9.92 21.56
C ARG A 412 9.37 10.43 22.10
N ASP A 413 8.66 9.61 22.87
CA ASP A 413 7.27 9.89 23.28
C ASP A 413 7.11 11.19 24.06
N ALA A 414 8.05 11.55 24.92
CA ALA A 414 7.97 12.80 25.69
C ALA A 414 7.90 14.02 24.76
N TYR A 415 8.83 14.11 23.80
CA TYR A 415 8.89 15.21 22.84
C TYR A 415 7.65 15.24 21.94
N ILE A 416 7.25 14.08 21.40
CA ILE A 416 6.09 14.00 20.50
C ILE A 416 4.81 14.35 21.26
N THR A 417 4.65 13.90 22.51
CA THR A 417 3.47 14.20 23.33
C THR A 417 3.34 15.69 23.60
N THR A 418 4.45 16.39 23.91
CA THR A 418 4.44 17.85 24.06
C THR A 418 3.99 18.54 22.76
N LEU A 419 4.52 18.11 21.61
CA LEU A 419 4.11 18.65 20.32
C LEU A 419 2.64 18.36 19.99
N ASN A 420 2.13 17.18 20.38
CA ASN A 420 0.72 16.87 20.20
C ASN A 420 -0.18 17.78 21.02
N VAL A 421 0.14 18.02 22.29
CA VAL A 421 -0.65 18.94 23.12
C VAL A 421 -0.62 20.35 22.52
N LEU A 422 0.57 20.85 22.13
CA LEU A 422 0.69 22.14 21.47
C LEU A 422 -0.14 22.21 20.18
N GLN A 423 -0.09 21.17 19.35
CA GLN A 423 -0.86 21.07 18.11
C GLN A 423 -2.38 21.15 18.38
N ILE A 424 -2.89 20.43 19.39
CA ILE A 424 -4.31 20.45 19.74
C ILE A 424 -4.78 21.86 20.12
N TYR A 425 -4.00 22.61 20.89
CA TYR A 425 -4.37 23.98 21.28
C TYR A 425 -4.12 25.02 20.18
N THR A 426 -3.36 24.68 19.15
CA THR A 426 -3.11 25.55 17.99
C THR A 426 -4.21 25.43 16.94
N LEU A 427 -4.76 24.22 16.78
CA LEU A 427 -5.95 23.95 15.97
C LEU A 427 -7.20 24.52 16.66
#